data_AF-A0A3D4PKB9-F1
#
_entry.id   AF-A0A3D4PKB9-F1
#
_cell.length_a   1.000
_cell.length_b   1.000
_cell.length_c   1.000
_cell.angle_alpha   90.00
_cell.angle_beta   90.00
_cell.angle_gamma   90.00
#
_symmetry.space_group_name_H-M   'P 1'
#
loop_
_entity.id
_entity.type
_entity.pdbx_description
1 polymer ?
#
loop_
_entity_poly.entity_id
_entity_poly.type
_entity_poly.pdbx_seq_one_letter_code
_entity_poly.pdbx_strand_id
1 'polypeptide(L)'
;ARYDSSLNSVQEKIANISVQQAMYELAKEDLENTVLKAPFNAVVQRRIVAPGTYVKVGDPLVVLVRVDKLRYRGTVPERLSQMINIGQPVELEIESISDPQSTKVTRISPLLDQMSRALMFEAVVENPDRNLRAGLFAEASVIVDENAQAVVIPIDAVVQFAGSEKVWKVVDGKVSEQIVLLGDRREGLVRILQGLQPGDVVLGNAKGGQAGILADAKAEKKAKEDKSS
;
A
#
# COMPACT_ATOMS: atom_id res chain seq x y z
N ALA A 1 60.35 -13.28 -49.32
CA ALA A 1 61.23 -13.73 -48.22
C ALA A 1 61.47 -12.65 -47.16
N ARG A 2 62.36 -11.66 -47.37
CA ARG A 2 62.62 -10.60 -46.34
C ARG A 2 61.44 -9.63 -46.10
N TYR A 3 60.62 -9.40 -47.13
CA TYR A 3 59.43 -8.57 -47.04
C TYR A 3 58.34 -9.25 -46.19
N ASP A 4 58.04 -10.51 -46.49
CA ASP A 4 57.04 -11.32 -45.78
C ASP A 4 57.42 -11.52 -44.30
N SER A 5 58.70 -11.73 -44.00
CA SER A 5 59.17 -11.82 -42.60
C SER A 5 58.99 -10.50 -41.83
N SER A 6 59.12 -9.36 -42.52
CA SER A 6 58.91 -8.04 -41.91
C SER A 6 57.44 -7.78 -41.63
N LEU A 7 56.54 -8.19 -42.54
CA LEU A 7 55.09 -8.10 -42.33
C LEU A 7 54.62 -8.98 -41.18
N ASN A 8 55.10 -10.22 -41.10
CA ASN A 8 54.79 -11.11 -39.99
C ASN A 8 55.29 -10.55 -38.65
N SER A 9 56.49 -9.94 -38.61
CA SER A 9 57.01 -9.30 -37.40
C SER A 9 56.17 -8.10 -36.96
N VAL A 10 55.67 -7.30 -37.91
CA VAL A 10 54.74 -6.19 -37.59
C VAL A 10 53.42 -6.74 -37.04
N GLN A 11 52.84 -7.77 -37.65
CA GLN A 11 51.62 -8.40 -37.16
C GLN A 11 51.79 -9.02 -35.78
N GLU A 12 52.91 -9.70 -35.52
CA GLU A 12 53.25 -10.25 -34.21
C GLU A 12 53.35 -9.14 -33.15
N LYS A 13 54.01 -8.01 -33.45
CA LYS A 13 54.09 -6.87 -32.53
C LYS A 13 52.72 -6.26 -32.27
N ILE A 14 51.86 -6.14 -33.28
CA ILE A 14 50.48 -5.65 -33.11
C ILE A 14 49.69 -6.59 -32.20
N ALA A 15 49.77 -7.90 -32.43
CA ALA A 15 49.14 -8.89 -31.56
C ALA A 15 49.69 -8.81 -30.13
N ASN A 16 51.00 -8.65 -29.96
CA ASN A 16 51.61 -8.51 -28.64
C ASN A 16 51.16 -7.22 -27.94
N ILE A 17 51.00 -6.10 -28.65
CA ILE A 17 50.43 -4.87 -28.08
C ILE A 17 49.04 -5.15 -27.50
N SER A 18 48.17 -5.86 -28.24
CA SER A 18 46.82 -6.19 -27.71
C SER A 18 46.87 -7.05 -26.45
N VAL A 19 47.79 -8.01 -26.35
CA VAL A 19 47.99 -8.84 -25.16
C VAL A 19 48.50 -8.00 -23.98
N GLN A 20 49.53 -7.18 -24.21
CA GLN A 20 50.09 -6.30 -23.17
C GLN A 20 49.06 -5.28 -22.69
N GLN A 21 48.20 -4.78 -23.58
CA GLN A 21 47.15 -3.85 -23.25
C GLN A 21 46.06 -4.51 -22.40
N ALA A 22 45.65 -5.74 -22.72
CA ALA A 22 44.75 -6.52 -21.88
C ALA A 22 45.34 -6.81 -20.48
N MET A 23 46.64 -7.11 -20.41
CA MET A 23 47.33 -7.30 -19.12
C MET A 23 47.38 -6.01 -18.29
N TYR A 24 47.61 -4.88 -18.94
CA TYR A 24 47.59 -3.56 -18.29
C TYR A 24 46.19 -3.22 -17.75
N GLU A 25 45.15 -3.46 -18.53
CA GLU A 25 43.76 -3.24 -18.11
C GLU A 25 43.39 -4.12 -16.91
N LEU A 26 43.77 -5.40 -16.92
CA LEU A 26 43.55 -6.31 -15.80
C LEU A 26 44.28 -5.83 -14.52
N ALA A 27 45.57 -5.48 -14.63
CA ALA A 27 46.35 -4.99 -13.49
C ALA A 27 45.80 -3.66 -12.94
N LYS A 28 45.24 -2.82 -13.82
CA LYS A 28 44.58 -1.56 -13.43
C LYS A 28 43.27 -1.84 -12.69
N GLU A 29 42.47 -2.79 -13.17
CA GLU A 29 41.22 -3.21 -12.51
C GLU A 29 41.51 -3.82 -11.13
N ASP A 30 42.54 -4.67 -11.02
CA ASP A 30 43.00 -5.23 -9.75
C ASP A 30 43.38 -4.13 -8.75
N LEU A 31 44.09 -3.08 -9.21
CA LEU A 31 44.42 -1.93 -8.38
C LEU A 31 43.18 -1.14 -7.95
N GLU A 32 42.23 -0.90 -8.85
CA GLU A 32 40.97 -0.22 -8.52
C GLU A 32 40.15 -1.01 -7.50
N ASN A 33 40.14 -2.35 -7.60
CA ASN A 33 39.46 -3.26 -6.68
C ASN A 33 40.08 -3.28 -5.27
N THR A 34 41.30 -2.77 -5.08
CA THR A 34 41.89 -2.60 -3.73
C THR A 34 41.19 -1.52 -2.91
N VAL A 35 40.55 -0.54 -3.57
CA VAL A 35 39.83 0.55 -2.91
C VAL A 35 38.33 0.29 -3.02
N LEU A 36 37.77 -0.28 -1.95
CA LEU A 36 36.35 -0.59 -1.89
C LEU A 36 35.52 0.69 -1.77
N LYS A 37 34.77 1.00 -2.83
CA LYS A 37 33.81 2.12 -2.85
C LYS A 37 32.38 1.60 -2.71
N ALA A 38 31.54 2.38 -2.04
CA ALA A 38 30.12 2.06 -1.97
C ALA A 38 29.49 2.26 -3.37
N PRO A 39 28.74 1.27 -3.90
CA PRO A 39 28.14 1.37 -5.23
C PRO A 39 26.91 2.31 -5.28
N PHE A 40 26.40 2.73 -4.12
CA PHE A 40 25.29 3.68 -3.99
C PHE A 40 25.32 4.38 -2.63
N ASN A 41 24.58 5.47 -2.50
CA ASN A 41 24.37 6.16 -1.23
C ASN A 41 23.65 5.24 -0.23
N ALA A 42 24.36 4.86 0.82
CA ALA A 42 23.88 3.88 1.79
C ALA A 42 24.35 4.20 3.20
N VAL A 43 23.70 3.60 4.18
CA VAL A 43 24.14 3.55 5.56
C VAL A 43 24.78 2.19 5.82
N VAL A 44 25.92 2.18 6.53
CA VAL A 44 26.56 0.95 6.96
C VAL A 44 25.73 0.33 8.09
N GLN A 45 25.07 -0.80 7.82
CA GLN A 45 24.34 -1.54 8.84
C GLN A 45 25.30 -2.34 9.71
N ARG A 46 26.24 -3.04 9.07
CA ARG A 46 27.19 -3.91 9.77
C ARG A 46 28.50 -4.01 9.00
N ARG A 47 29.59 -3.90 9.73
CA ARG A 47 30.94 -4.19 9.24
C ARG A 47 31.34 -5.59 9.69
N ILE A 48 31.69 -6.46 8.75
CA ILE A 48 32.00 -7.88 9.02
C ILE A 48 33.50 -8.06 9.29
N VAL A 49 34.34 -7.23 8.68
CA VAL A 49 35.81 -7.35 8.74
C VAL A 49 36.45 -6.18 9.47
N ALA A 50 37.58 -6.42 10.15
CA ALA A 50 38.36 -5.40 10.84
C ALA A 50 39.62 -5.02 10.04
N PRO A 51 40.28 -3.89 10.35
CA PRO A 51 41.59 -3.61 9.78
C PRO A 51 42.57 -4.75 10.10
N GLY A 52 43.32 -5.21 9.09
CA GLY A 52 44.25 -6.34 9.23
C GLY A 52 43.62 -7.73 9.05
N THR A 53 42.31 -7.83 8.86
CA THR A 53 41.68 -9.10 8.50
C THR A 53 42.07 -9.50 7.07
N TYR A 54 42.55 -10.73 6.91
CA TYR A 54 42.76 -11.32 5.59
C TYR A 54 41.41 -11.70 4.97
N VAL A 55 41.17 -11.29 3.72
CA VAL A 55 39.92 -11.50 3.00
C VAL A 55 40.21 -12.05 1.61
N LYS A 56 39.32 -12.88 1.10
CA LYS A 56 39.37 -13.46 -0.24
C LYS A 56 38.33 -12.81 -1.15
N VAL A 57 38.52 -12.98 -2.45
CA VAL A 57 37.53 -12.57 -3.45
C VAL A 57 36.20 -13.27 -3.17
N GLY A 58 35.13 -12.48 -3.06
CA GLY A 58 33.78 -12.97 -2.75
C GLY A 58 33.43 -12.92 -1.26
N ASP A 59 34.37 -12.64 -0.36
CA ASP A 59 34.06 -12.53 1.07
C ASP A 59 33.19 -11.29 1.34
N PRO A 60 32.11 -11.41 2.13
CA PRO A 60 31.27 -10.28 2.49
C PRO A 60 31.98 -9.38 3.51
N LEU A 61 32.19 -8.11 3.17
CA LEU A 61 32.97 -7.18 3.99
C LEU A 61 32.10 -6.24 4.83
N VAL A 62 31.07 -5.67 4.20
CA VAL A 62 30.17 -4.67 4.78
C VAL A 62 28.76 -4.90 4.26
N VAL A 63 27.78 -4.79 5.14
CA VAL A 63 26.37 -4.76 4.78
C VAL A 63 25.92 -3.30 4.69
N LEU A 64 25.56 -2.88 3.48
CA LEU A 64 25.06 -1.54 3.18
C LEU A 64 23.54 -1.59 3.03
N VAL A 65 22.86 -0.64 3.65
CA VAL A 65 21.41 -0.51 3.57
C VAL A 65 21.04 0.86 3.01
N ARG A 66 20.17 0.83 2.01
CA ARG A 66 19.58 2.02 1.41
C ARG A 66 18.39 2.48 2.25
N VAL A 67 18.40 3.72 2.71
CA VAL A 67 17.38 4.26 3.65
C VAL A 67 16.66 5.50 3.13
N ASP A 68 17.11 6.07 2.02
CA ASP A 68 16.47 7.21 1.33
C ASP A 68 15.11 6.83 0.73
N LYS A 69 14.97 5.60 0.25
CA LYS A 69 13.72 5.06 -0.27
C LYS A 69 13.40 3.74 0.40
N LEU A 70 12.25 3.69 1.04
CA LEU A 70 11.75 2.48 1.69
C LEU A 70 10.67 1.85 0.83
N ARG A 71 10.60 0.52 0.91
CA ARG A 71 9.58 -0.25 0.19
C ARG A 71 8.62 -0.85 1.19
N TYR A 72 7.38 -0.38 1.14
CA TYR A 72 6.28 -1.02 1.81
C TYR A 72 5.87 -2.29 1.05
N ARG A 73 5.57 -3.36 1.78
CA ARG A 73 5.04 -4.61 1.25
C ARG A 73 3.72 -4.91 1.95
N GLY A 74 2.62 -4.79 1.21
CA GLY A 74 1.28 -5.08 1.69
C GLY A 74 0.68 -6.31 1.00
N THR A 75 -0.29 -6.92 1.65
CA THR A 75 -1.10 -8.01 1.10
C THR A 75 -2.55 -7.56 0.94
N VAL A 76 -3.20 -8.02 -0.14
CA VAL A 76 -4.66 -7.95 -0.25
C VAL A 76 -5.25 -9.33 -0.53
N PRO A 77 -6.43 -9.66 0.03
CA PRO A 77 -7.10 -10.91 -0.26
C PRO A 77 -7.46 -11.04 -1.75
N GLU A 78 -7.50 -12.27 -2.26
CA GLU A 78 -7.85 -12.58 -3.66
C GLU A 78 -9.12 -11.88 -4.15
N ARG A 79 -10.16 -11.78 -3.32
CA ARG A 79 -11.44 -11.11 -3.69
C ARG A 79 -11.29 -9.64 -4.09
N LEU A 80 -10.23 -8.97 -3.60
CA LEU A 80 -9.94 -7.56 -3.89
C LEU A 80 -8.75 -7.41 -4.86
N SER A 81 -8.13 -8.51 -5.29
CA SER A 81 -6.94 -8.49 -6.14
C SER A 81 -7.16 -7.74 -7.45
N GLN A 82 -8.33 -7.90 -8.08
CA GLN A 82 -8.70 -7.25 -9.34
C GLN A 82 -8.90 -5.74 -9.21
N MET A 83 -9.08 -5.25 -7.99
CA MET A 83 -9.31 -3.83 -7.72
C MET A 83 -7.99 -3.06 -7.54
N ILE A 84 -6.86 -3.75 -7.34
CA ILE A 84 -5.54 -3.13 -7.20
C ILE A 84 -4.88 -2.95 -8.56
N ASN A 85 -4.43 -1.73 -8.83
CA ASN A 85 -3.73 -1.33 -10.05
C ASN A 85 -2.46 -0.55 -9.73
N ILE A 86 -1.45 -0.68 -10.60
CA ILE A 86 -0.22 0.12 -10.50
C ILE A 86 -0.58 1.60 -10.66
N GLY A 87 -0.02 2.44 -9.81
CA GLY A 87 -0.26 3.89 -9.81
C GLY A 87 -1.40 4.36 -8.91
N GLN A 88 -2.19 3.45 -8.32
CA GLN A 88 -3.23 3.83 -7.36
C GLN A 88 -2.63 4.53 -6.13
N PRO A 89 -3.32 5.56 -5.59
CA PRO A 89 -2.91 6.21 -4.37
C PRO A 89 -3.09 5.28 -3.17
N VAL A 90 -2.11 5.32 -2.28
CA VAL A 90 -2.05 4.54 -1.04
C VAL A 90 -1.69 5.50 0.08
N GLU A 91 -2.49 5.48 1.13
CA GLU A 91 -2.15 6.13 2.39
C GLU A 91 -1.55 5.11 3.34
N LEU A 92 -0.35 5.40 3.83
CA LEU A 92 0.37 4.55 4.77
C LEU A 92 0.32 5.17 6.16
N GLU A 93 -0.27 4.45 7.09
CA GLU A 93 -0.25 4.79 8.50
C GLU A 93 0.85 3.99 9.19
N ILE A 94 1.81 4.68 9.79
CA ILE A 94 3.00 4.09 10.41
C ILE A 94 2.92 4.42 11.89
N GLU A 95 2.89 3.41 12.76
CA GLU A 95 2.68 3.61 14.21
C GLU A 95 3.65 4.63 14.86
N SER A 96 4.86 4.76 14.30
CA SER A 96 5.89 5.69 14.78
C SER A 96 5.76 7.13 14.27
N ILE A 97 4.82 7.43 13.37
CA ILE A 97 4.62 8.75 12.75
C ILE A 97 3.15 9.14 12.90
N SER A 98 2.89 10.37 13.36
CA SER A 98 1.53 10.87 13.55
C SER A 98 0.79 11.15 12.23
N ASP A 99 1.52 11.55 11.18
CA ASP A 99 0.96 11.90 9.89
C ASP A 99 1.06 10.76 8.86
N PRO A 100 -0.05 10.37 8.22
CA PRO A 100 -0.04 9.34 7.19
C PRO A 100 0.80 9.76 5.97
N GLN A 101 1.54 8.80 5.41
CA GLN A 101 2.39 9.02 4.26
C GLN A 101 1.65 8.66 2.98
N SER A 102 1.45 9.65 2.10
CA SER A 102 0.85 9.41 0.79
C SER A 102 1.90 8.85 -0.18
N THR A 103 1.56 7.73 -0.83
CA THR A 103 2.37 7.09 -1.86
C THR A 103 1.48 6.45 -2.92
N LYS A 104 2.07 5.68 -3.83
CA LYS A 104 1.38 4.96 -4.90
C LYS A 104 1.86 3.52 -4.97
N VAL A 105 0.98 2.65 -5.46
CA VAL A 105 1.35 1.28 -5.82
C VAL A 105 2.38 1.32 -6.94
N THR A 106 3.58 0.81 -6.69
CA THR A 106 4.70 0.78 -7.65
C THR A 106 4.85 -0.56 -8.33
N ARG A 107 4.50 -1.65 -7.64
CA ARG A 107 4.59 -3.01 -8.17
C ARG A 107 3.50 -3.87 -7.59
N ILE A 108 3.00 -4.79 -8.39
CA ILE A 108 2.07 -5.83 -7.98
C ILE A 108 2.74 -7.16 -8.31
N SER A 109 2.68 -8.12 -7.38
CA SER A 109 3.17 -9.47 -7.64
C SER A 109 2.29 -10.14 -8.72
N PRO A 110 2.88 -10.76 -9.76
CA PRO A 110 2.09 -11.46 -10.76
C PRO A 110 1.49 -12.77 -10.24
N LEU A 111 1.95 -13.26 -9.09
CA LEU A 111 1.44 -14.47 -8.45
C LEU A 111 0.86 -14.15 -7.08
N LEU A 112 -0.23 -14.85 -6.74
CA LEU A 112 -0.77 -14.96 -5.39
C LEU A 112 0.15 -15.83 -4.53
N ASP A 113 0.27 -15.48 -3.25
CA ASP A 113 0.90 -16.35 -2.28
C ASP A 113 0.05 -17.61 -2.05
N GLN A 114 0.66 -18.79 -2.18
CA GLN A 114 -0.07 -20.06 -2.19
C GLN A 114 -0.66 -20.42 -0.82
N MET A 115 -0.04 -19.98 0.28
CA MET A 115 -0.51 -20.29 1.64
C MET A 115 -1.64 -19.35 2.06
N SER A 116 -1.46 -18.06 1.84
CA SER A 116 -2.39 -17.02 2.30
C SER A 116 -3.46 -16.66 1.28
N ARG A 117 -3.32 -17.10 0.01
CA ARG A 117 -4.20 -16.70 -1.11
C ARG A 117 -4.30 -15.17 -1.24
N ALA A 118 -3.23 -14.46 -0.87
CA ALA A 118 -3.16 -13.01 -0.91
C ALA A 118 -2.25 -12.53 -2.05
N LEU A 119 -2.63 -11.41 -2.66
CA LEU A 119 -1.83 -10.70 -3.64
C LEU A 119 -0.90 -9.74 -2.91
N MET A 120 0.40 -9.88 -3.15
CA MET A 120 1.40 -8.93 -2.64
C MET A 120 1.48 -7.71 -3.54
N PHE A 121 1.50 -6.52 -2.96
CA PHE A 121 1.82 -5.28 -3.66
C PHE A 121 2.94 -4.52 -2.94
N GLU A 122 3.61 -3.65 -3.68
CA GLU A 122 4.71 -2.82 -3.19
C GLU A 122 4.43 -1.34 -3.46
N ALA A 123 4.71 -0.50 -2.47
CA ALA A 123 4.69 0.96 -2.60
C ALA A 123 6.04 1.52 -2.15
N VAL A 124 6.51 2.58 -2.81
CA VAL A 124 7.79 3.22 -2.48
C VAL A 124 7.53 4.50 -1.70
N VAL A 125 8.10 4.58 -0.51
CA VAL A 125 8.01 5.75 0.37
C VAL A 125 9.34 6.47 0.34
N GLU A 126 9.31 7.75 -0.02
CA GLU A 126 10.48 8.61 0.08
C GLU A 126 10.74 8.92 1.56
N ASN A 127 12.00 8.81 1.99
CA ASN A 127 12.43 9.00 3.37
C ASN A 127 13.62 9.98 3.41
N PRO A 128 13.43 11.24 2.96
CA PRO A 128 14.51 12.21 2.85
C PRO A 128 15.18 12.52 4.19
N ASP A 129 14.37 12.62 5.26
CA ASP A 129 14.84 12.93 6.62
C ASP A 129 15.41 11.70 7.35
N ARG A 130 15.33 10.52 6.75
CA ARG A 130 15.82 9.23 7.30
C ARG A 130 15.22 8.86 8.66
N ASN A 131 14.04 9.39 8.97
CA ASN A 131 13.32 9.11 10.21
C ASN A 131 12.68 7.72 10.20
N LEU A 132 12.31 7.22 9.02
CA LEU A 132 11.77 5.87 8.88
C LEU A 132 12.88 4.83 8.86
N ARG A 133 12.68 3.74 9.61
CA ARG A 133 13.55 2.57 9.63
C ARG A 133 12.88 1.39 8.94
N ALA A 134 13.68 0.59 8.24
CA ALA A 134 13.19 -0.67 7.70
C ALA A 134 12.80 -1.63 8.84
N GLY A 135 11.70 -2.36 8.66
CA GLY A 135 11.17 -3.31 9.64
C GLY A 135 10.04 -2.77 10.52
N LEU A 136 9.67 -1.50 10.39
CA LEU A 136 8.46 -0.97 11.00
C LEU A 136 7.21 -1.61 10.38
N PHE A 137 6.18 -1.79 11.21
CA PHE A 137 4.85 -2.13 10.74
C PHE A 137 4.12 -0.87 10.28
N ALA A 138 3.37 -1.02 9.20
CA ALA A 138 2.55 0.04 8.64
C ALA A 138 1.25 -0.56 8.07
N GLU A 139 0.16 0.15 8.26
CA GLU A 139 -1.13 -0.16 7.67
C GLU A 139 -1.30 0.64 6.38
N ALA A 140 -1.84 0.00 5.34
CA ALA A 140 -2.02 0.62 4.04
C ALA A 140 -3.49 0.68 3.66
N SER A 141 -3.98 1.90 3.45
CA SER A 141 -5.27 2.17 2.86
C SER A 141 -5.10 2.44 1.37
N VAL A 142 -5.45 1.44 0.54
CA VAL A 142 -5.45 1.58 -0.91
C VAL A 142 -6.78 2.18 -1.36
N ILE A 143 -6.71 3.31 -2.04
CA ILE A 143 -7.92 3.99 -2.52
C ILE A 143 -8.30 3.37 -3.88
N VAL A 144 -9.40 2.62 -3.87
CA VAL A 144 -9.87 1.86 -5.04
C VAL A 144 -10.73 2.71 -5.99
N ASP A 145 -11.52 3.63 -5.43
CA ASP A 145 -12.34 4.57 -6.17
C ASP A 145 -12.55 5.84 -5.32
N GLU A 146 -11.94 6.95 -5.74
CA GLU A 146 -12.06 8.25 -5.08
C GLU A 146 -13.46 8.87 -5.26
N ASN A 147 -14.19 8.47 -6.30
CA ASN A 147 -15.50 9.03 -6.66
C ASN A 147 -16.66 8.10 -6.30
N ALA A 148 -16.39 7.00 -5.59
CA ALA A 148 -17.43 6.06 -5.17
C ALA A 148 -18.43 6.76 -4.24
N GLN A 149 -19.57 7.13 -4.80
CA GLN A 149 -20.72 7.57 -4.02
C GLN A 149 -21.46 6.34 -3.52
N ALA A 150 -21.73 6.32 -2.22
CA ALA A 150 -22.49 5.25 -1.59
C ALA A 150 -23.57 5.84 -0.69
N VAL A 151 -24.78 5.25 -0.74
CA VAL A 151 -25.82 5.56 0.23
C VAL A 151 -25.42 4.92 1.54
N VAL A 152 -25.32 5.72 2.60
CA VAL A 152 -25.01 5.25 3.96
C VAL A 152 -26.09 5.68 4.91
N ILE A 153 -26.40 4.83 5.88
CA ILE A 153 -27.32 5.15 6.97
C ILE A 153 -26.71 4.75 8.31
N PRO A 154 -27.12 5.37 9.42
CA PRO A 154 -26.75 4.91 10.76
C PRO A 154 -27.19 3.46 11.00
N ILE A 155 -26.36 2.70 11.71
CA ILE A 155 -26.66 1.29 12.00
C ILE A 155 -27.92 1.09 12.85
N ASP A 156 -28.30 2.10 13.64
CA ASP A 156 -29.51 2.09 14.47
C ASP A 156 -30.81 2.26 13.66
N ALA A 157 -30.71 2.67 12.39
CA ALA A 157 -31.83 2.77 11.44
C ALA A 157 -32.17 1.42 10.78
N VAL A 158 -31.31 0.41 10.93
CA VAL A 158 -31.51 -0.94 10.39
C VAL A 158 -32.22 -1.80 11.41
N VAL A 159 -33.28 -2.49 10.97
CA VAL A 159 -33.93 -3.56 11.71
C VAL A 159 -33.60 -4.87 11.03
N GLN A 160 -33.09 -5.83 11.80
CA GLN A 160 -32.86 -7.18 11.32
C GLN A 160 -33.90 -8.11 11.95
N PHE A 161 -34.70 -8.77 11.12
CA PHE A 161 -35.74 -9.70 11.59
C PHE A 161 -35.78 -10.94 10.70
N ALA A 162 -35.75 -12.12 11.31
CA ALA A 162 -35.79 -13.42 10.63
C ALA A 162 -34.77 -13.57 9.47
N GLY A 163 -33.59 -12.96 9.59
CA GLY A 163 -32.53 -13.00 8.57
C GLY A 163 -32.69 -11.99 7.43
N SER A 164 -33.78 -11.20 7.40
CA SER A 164 -33.96 -10.09 6.47
C SER A 164 -33.54 -8.76 7.10
N GLU A 165 -32.86 -7.94 6.32
CA GLU A 165 -32.42 -6.59 6.70
C GLU A 165 -33.39 -5.57 6.09
N LYS A 166 -33.92 -4.68 6.94
CA LYS A 166 -34.94 -3.71 6.53
C LYS A 166 -34.76 -2.36 7.21
N VAL A 167 -35.33 -1.35 6.58
CA VAL A 167 -35.38 0.03 7.07
C VAL A 167 -36.80 0.56 6.96
N TRP A 168 -37.10 1.56 7.77
CA TRP A 168 -38.37 2.29 7.68
C TRP A 168 -38.15 3.54 6.83
N LYS A 169 -38.56 3.48 5.56
CA LYS A 169 -38.46 4.58 4.60
C LYS A 169 -39.70 5.48 4.71
N VAL A 170 -39.51 6.78 4.60
CA VAL A 170 -40.57 7.78 4.58
C VAL A 170 -40.88 8.18 3.15
N VAL A 171 -42.13 8.00 2.72
CA VAL A 171 -42.63 8.41 1.40
C VAL A 171 -43.92 9.18 1.62
N ASP A 172 -43.97 10.44 1.19
CA ASP A 172 -45.15 11.33 1.31
C ASP A 172 -45.77 11.37 2.73
N GLY A 173 -44.91 11.41 3.76
CA GLY A 173 -45.33 11.43 5.17
C GLY A 173 -45.83 10.08 5.71
N LYS A 174 -45.68 8.99 4.97
CA LYS A 174 -45.98 7.63 5.41
C LYS A 174 -44.72 6.81 5.58
N VAL A 175 -44.69 6.01 6.64
CA VAL A 175 -43.62 5.07 6.94
C VAL A 175 -43.92 3.74 6.28
N SER A 176 -43.05 3.30 5.39
CA SER A 176 -43.12 2.00 4.71
C SER A 176 -41.90 1.15 5.01
N GLU A 177 -42.11 -0.16 5.13
CA GLU A 177 -41.01 -1.13 5.24
C GLU A 177 -40.30 -1.26 3.89
N GLN A 178 -38.98 -1.11 3.89
CA GLN A 178 -38.14 -1.30 2.72
C GLN A 178 -37.07 -2.33 3.03
N ILE A 179 -37.04 -3.42 2.27
CA ILE A 179 -35.95 -4.41 2.34
C ILE A 179 -34.72 -3.78 1.71
N VAL A 180 -33.59 -3.94 2.37
CA VAL A 180 -32.30 -3.43 1.92
C VAL A 180 -31.26 -4.53 1.91
N LEU A 181 -30.26 -4.38 1.04
CA LEU A 181 -29.05 -5.18 1.08
C LEU A 181 -27.93 -4.32 1.67
N LEU A 182 -27.39 -4.73 2.81
CA LEU A 182 -26.30 -4.01 3.46
C LEU A 182 -24.94 -4.42 2.88
N GLY A 183 -24.00 -3.48 2.91
CA GLY A 183 -22.60 -3.67 2.61
C GLY A 183 -21.73 -3.44 3.84
N ASP A 184 -20.54 -2.87 3.61
CA ASP A 184 -19.55 -2.64 4.66
C ASP A 184 -20.05 -1.65 5.73
N ARG A 185 -19.62 -1.88 6.97
CA ARG A 185 -19.89 -1.03 8.13
C ARG A 185 -18.62 -0.28 8.52
N ARG A 186 -18.71 1.04 8.68
CA ARG A 186 -17.60 1.90 9.12
C ARG A 186 -18.13 3.02 10.00
N GLU A 187 -17.47 3.26 11.13
CA GLU A 187 -17.75 4.40 12.02
C GLU A 187 -19.23 4.56 12.44
N GLY A 188 -19.92 3.44 12.69
CA GLY A 188 -21.34 3.45 13.08
C GLY A 188 -22.33 3.65 11.92
N LEU A 189 -21.83 3.82 10.70
CA LEU A 189 -22.61 3.85 9.46
C LEU A 189 -22.53 2.49 8.75
N VAL A 190 -23.58 2.18 7.98
CA VAL A 190 -23.64 1.02 7.11
C VAL A 190 -23.93 1.45 5.67
N ARG A 191 -23.15 0.90 4.73
CA ARG A 191 -23.37 1.10 3.30
C ARG A 191 -24.60 0.33 2.84
N ILE A 192 -25.44 0.94 2.01
CA ILE A 192 -26.57 0.30 1.34
C ILE A 192 -26.16 -0.06 -0.07
N LEU A 193 -26.21 -1.35 -0.40
CA LEU A 193 -25.93 -1.87 -1.74
C LEU A 193 -27.18 -1.83 -2.62
N GLN A 194 -28.36 -2.09 -2.04
CA GLN A 194 -29.64 -2.09 -2.73
C GLN A 194 -30.79 -1.69 -1.79
N GLY A 195 -31.86 -1.13 -2.36
CA GLY A 195 -33.13 -0.86 -1.66
C GLY A 195 -33.33 0.59 -1.24
N LEU A 196 -32.30 1.45 -1.33
CA LEU A 196 -32.41 2.89 -1.10
C LEU A 196 -31.69 3.68 -2.18
N GLN A 197 -32.17 4.90 -2.43
CA GLN A 197 -31.59 5.86 -3.35
C GLN A 197 -31.11 7.11 -2.60
N PRO A 198 -30.15 7.87 -3.16
CA PRO A 198 -29.76 9.16 -2.61
C PRO A 198 -30.98 10.08 -2.46
N GLY A 199 -31.14 10.69 -1.29
CA GLY A 199 -32.27 11.56 -0.95
C GLY A 199 -33.43 10.86 -0.22
N ASP A 200 -33.41 9.53 -0.12
CA ASP A 200 -34.39 8.80 0.68
C ASP A 200 -34.27 9.13 2.17
N VAL A 201 -35.41 9.36 2.83
CA VAL A 201 -35.48 9.62 4.26
C VAL A 201 -35.82 8.33 5.00
N VAL A 202 -35.03 7.98 6.00
CA VAL A 202 -35.25 6.80 6.86
C VAL A 202 -35.38 7.19 8.33
N LEU A 203 -36.12 6.40 9.10
CA LEU A 203 -36.21 6.59 10.55
C LEU A 203 -34.93 6.12 11.25
N GLY A 204 -34.32 7.00 12.05
CA GLY A 204 -33.28 6.61 13.01
C GLY A 204 -33.87 5.85 14.21
N ASN A 205 -33.05 5.04 14.89
CA ASN A 205 -33.49 4.21 16.03
C ASN A 205 -34.72 3.33 15.72
N ALA A 206 -34.63 2.56 14.65
CA ALA A 206 -35.73 1.83 14.03
C ALA A 206 -36.25 0.62 14.82
N LYS A 207 -35.63 0.24 15.95
CA LYS A 207 -35.97 -0.94 16.77
C LYS A 207 -37.42 -0.99 17.29
N GLY A 208 -38.17 0.11 17.21
CA GLY A 208 -39.60 0.19 17.53
C GLY A 208 -40.49 0.76 16.42
N GLY A 209 -39.96 0.96 15.21
CA GLY A 209 -40.72 1.52 14.10
C GLY A 209 -41.85 0.57 13.64
N GLN A 210 -42.97 1.15 13.24
CA GLN A 210 -44.12 0.44 12.67
C GLN A 210 -44.59 1.17 11.41
N ALA A 211 -45.20 0.44 10.47
CA ALA A 211 -45.84 1.05 9.32
C ALA A 211 -47.01 1.94 9.79
N GLY A 212 -47.04 3.19 9.32
CA GLY A 212 -48.01 4.18 9.79
C GLY A 212 -47.80 5.56 9.14
N ILE A 213 -48.72 6.49 9.42
CA ILE A 213 -48.54 7.90 9.05
C ILE A 213 -47.58 8.50 10.07
N LEU A 214 -46.54 9.22 9.62
CA LEU A 214 -45.72 10.04 10.51
C LEU A 214 -46.61 11.15 11.07
N ALA A 215 -47.13 10.94 12.28
CA ALA A 215 -47.61 12.05 13.07
C ALA A 215 -46.41 12.92 13.45
N ASP A 216 -46.50 14.23 13.23
CA ASP A 216 -45.42 15.20 13.46
C ASP A 216 -44.69 14.95 14.79
N ALA A 217 -43.50 14.32 14.71
CA ALA A 217 -42.66 14.00 15.86
C ALA A 217 -42.02 15.26 16.53
N LYS A 218 -42.55 16.46 16.24
CA LYS A 218 -42.23 17.70 16.94
C LYS A 218 -43.21 18.06 18.07
N ALA A 219 -44.30 17.31 18.27
CA ALA A 219 -45.28 17.63 19.32
C ALA A 219 -44.92 17.09 20.73
N GLU A 220 -44.11 16.02 20.85
CA GLU A 220 -43.89 15.39 22.16
C GLU A 220 -42.77 15.99 23.02
N LYS A 221 -41.87 16.82 22.46
CA LYS A 221 -40.87 17.53 23.29
C LYS A 221 -41.48 18.72 24.06
N LYS A 222 -42.61 19.28 23.61
CA LYS A 222 -43.25 20.41 24.32
C LYS A 222 -44.13 19.98 25.50
N ALA A 223 -44.57 18.72 25.57
CA ALA A 223 -45.41 18.23 26.65
C ALA A 223 -44.64 17.76 27.92
N LYS A 224 -43.30 17.67 27.85
CA LYS A 224 -42.46 17.29 29.00
C LYS A 224 -41.81 18.49 29.73
N GLU A 225 -41.78 19.68 29.13
CA GLU A 225 -41.32 20.90 29.83
C GLU A 225 -42.44 21.58 30.64
N ASP A 226 -43.70 21.50 30.20
CA ASP A 226 -44.85 22.10 30.92
C ASP A 226 -45.33 21.31 32.16
N LYS A 227 -44.68 20.18 32.51
CA LYS A 227 -44.98 19.39 33.72
C LYS A 227 -43.91 19.49 34.81
N SER A 228 -42.93 20.39 34.65
CA SER A 228 -41.88 20.62 35.65
C SER A 228 -41.81 22.07 36.16
N SER A 229 -42.89 22.83 36.03
CA SER A 229 -43.08 24.12 36.73
C SER A 229 -44.24 24.02 37.72
#